data_AF-A0A183G0M6-F1
#
_entry.id   AF-A0A183G0M6-F1
#
_cell.length_a   1.000
_cell.length_b   1.000
_cell.length_c   1.000
_cell.angle_alpha   90.00
_cell.angle_beta   90.00
_cell.angle_gamma   90.00
#
_symmetry.space_group_name_H-M   'P 1'
#
loop_
_entity.id
_entity.type
_entity.pdbx_description
1 polymer ?
#
loop_
_entity_poly.entity_id
_entity_poly.type
_entity_poly.pdbx_seq_one_letter_code
_entity_poly.pdbx_strand_id
1 'polypeptide(L)'
;LSLSFTRKNDAQYTPIRFVLRNTTEEAIEGVRLSPPEGFDVKGNLEIESLPAGETHIMDVSVDLGDSLRQVEWKLSRSANEVGRSVAIEVPIGEQVQPIRIPDEEVEKERRRMGGLNRHSATIPSQVSGDDVVTSINAYRMPNGIFTCHTRSRKDLVIIRLTDENVEVSSDNAVFGKMLVSLVQSMAQKS
;
A
#
# COMPACT_ATOMS: atom_id res chain seq x y z
N LEU A 1 18.52 4.30 4.68
CA LEU A 1 17.45 3.95 3.71
C LEU A 1 16.16 4.46 4.28
N SER A 2 15.45 5.30 3.54
CA SER A 2 14.06 5.69 3.83
C SER A 2 13.17 5.28 2.67
N LEU A 3 11.88 5.13 2.93
CA LEU A 3 10.90 4.67 1.95
C LEU A 3 9.66 5.56 1.91
N SER A 4 9.03 5.64 0.75
CA SER A 4 7.75 6.33 0.55
C SER A 4 6.92 5.59 -0.50
N PHE A 5 5.60 5.75 -0.46
CA PHE A 5 4.68 5.13 -1.41
C PHE A 5 4.20 6.20 -2.38
N THR A 6 4.61 6.09 -3.64
CA THR A 6 4.21 7.07 -4.65
C THR A 6 2.92 6.57 -5.28
N ARG A 7 1.76 7.20 -5.09
CA ARG A 7 0.46 6.73 -5.63
C ARG A 7 0.32 6.84 -7.15
N LYS A 8 1.24 6.19 -7.88
CA LYS A 8 1.15 5.92 -9.30
C LYS A 8 0.13 4.78 -9.46
N ASN A 9 -0.92 5.05 -10.22
CA ASN A 9 -1.98 4.07 -10.46
C ASN A 9 -1.57 3.20 -11.66
N ASP A 10 -0.57 2.35 -11.41
CA ASP A 10 -0.25 1.20 -12.27
C ASP A 10 -1.10 0.01 -11.84
N ALA A 11 -1.72 -0.64 -12.82
CA ALA A 11 -2.86 -1.52 -12.68
C ALA A 11 -2.65 -2.70 -11.72
N GLN A 12 -1.43 -3.20 -11.57
CA GLN A 12 -1.15 -4.45 -10.84
C GLN A 12 -0.16 -4.30 -9.67
N TYR A 13 0.74 -3.31 -9.72
CA TYR A 13 1.88 -3.24 -8.80
C TYR A 13 1.74 -2.10 -7.79
N THR A 14 2.22 -2.34 -6.56
CA THR A 14 2.36 -1.31 -5.53
C THR A 14 3.67 -0.55 -5.72
N PRO A 15 3.62 0.74 -6.05
CA PRO A 15 4.81 1.57 -6.25
C PRO A 15 5.48 1.95 -4.93
N ILE A 16 6.77 1.66 -4.82
CA ILE A 16 7.61 1.95 -3.65
C ILE A 16 8.82 2.77 -4.11
N ARG A 17 9.07 3.88 -3.42
CA ARG A 17 10.25 4.72 -3.62
C ARG A 17 11.22 4.52 -2.48
N PHE A 18 12.38 3.96 -2.80
CA PHE A 18 13.52 3.89 -1.91
C PHE A 18 14.40 5.12 -2.06
N VAL A 19 14.85 5.66 -0.93
CA VAL A 19 15.82 6.74 -0.87
C VAL A 19 17.04 6.25 -0.12
N LEU A 20 18.10 6.02 -0.86
CA LEU A 20 19.40 5.60 -0.35
C LEU A 20 20.28 6.84 -0.18
N ARG A 21 20.86 6.99 1.01
CA ARG A 21 21.80 8.06 1.31
C ARG A 21 23.10 7.43 1.76
N ASN A 22 24.19 7.81 1.10
CA ASN A 22 25.52 7.47 1.56
C ASN A 22 25.96 8.49 2.61
N THR A 23 26.13 8.02 3.84
CA THR A 23 26.60 8.84 4.97
C THR A 23 28.08 8.60 5.29
N THR A 24 28.81 7.86 4.45
CA THR A 24 30.24 7.63 4.60
C THR A 24 31.05 8.64 3.80
N GLU A 25 32.36 8.68 4.05
CA GLU A 25 33.32 9.57 3.36
C GLU A 25 33.81 8.99 2.03
N GLU A 26 33.52 7.72 1.75
CA GLU A 26 33.89 7.02 0.52
C GLU A 26 32.65 6.63 -0.30
N ALA A 27 32.85 6.40 -1.59
CA ALA A 27 31.82 5.85 -2.48
C ALA A 27 31.47 4.40 -2.10
N ILE A 28 30.20 4.04 -2.28
CA ILE A 28 29.73 2.67 -2.09
C ILE A 28 29.42 2.07 -3.46
N GLU A 29 30.20 1.06 -3.85
CA GLU A 29 30.06 0.37 -5.14
C GLU A 29 29.05 -0.80 -5.07
N GLY A 30 28.34 -1.00 -6.19
CA GLY A 30 27.43 -2.12 -6.47
C GLY A 30 26.31 -2.28 -5.46
N VAL A 31 25.61 -1.20 -5.13
CA VAL A 31 24.48 -1.23 -4.19
C VAL A 31 23.30 -1.95 -4.86
N ARG A 32 22.80 -3.02 -4.23
CA ARG A 32 21.68 -3.81 -4.76
C ARG A 32 20.60 -3.98 -3.70
N LEU A 33 19.34 -3.83 -4.14
CA LEU A 33 18.14 -4.20 -3.40
C LEU A 33 17.56 -5.48 -4.00
N SER A 34 17.61 -6.59 -3.26
CA SER A 34 16.94 -7.82 -3.70
C SER A 34 15.61 -8.01 -2.98
N PRO A 35 14.49 -8.17 -3.71
CA PRO A 35 13.24 -8.60 -3.10
C PRO A 35 13.33 -10.07 -2.66
N PRO A 36 12.42 -10.54 -1.79
CA PRO A 36 12.32 -11.96 -1.47
C PRO A 36 11.93 -12.79 -2.69
N GLU A 37 12.27 -14.07 -2.66
CA GLU A 37 11.97 -15.00 -3.75
C GLU A 37 10.46 -15.09 -4.03
N GLY A 38 10.10 -15.22 -5.31
CA GLY A 38 8.72 -15.36 -5.75
C GLY A 38 7.93 -14.05 -5.88
N PHE A 39 8.51 -12.91 -5.52
CA PHE A 39 7.88 -11.61 -5.75
C PHE A 39 8.14 -11.12 -7.17
N ASP A 40 7.08 -10.66 -7.83
CA ASP A 40 7.21 -9.93 -9.09
C ASP A 40 7.49 -8.44 -8.80
N VAL A 41 8.69 -8.01 -9.16
CA VAL A 41 9.18 -6.64 -8.92
C VAL A 41 9.67 -6.04 -10.23
N LYS A 42 9.21 -4.81 -10.53
CA LYS A 42 9.65 -3.98 -11.65
C LYS A 42 10.41 -2.77 -11.14
N GLY A 43 11.35 -2.25 -11.93
CA GLY A 43 12.12 -1.03 -11.63
C GLY A 43 13.61 -1.29 -11.51
N ASN A 44 14.36 -0.23 -11.18
CA ASN A 44 15.80 -0.35 -10.97
C ASN A 44 16.08 -0.85 -9.55
N LEU A 45 16.86 -1.93 -9.44
CA LEU A 45 17.24 -2.60 -8.20
C LEU A 45 18.74 -2.55 -7.92
N GLU A 46 19.51 -1.89 -8.77
CA GLU A 46 20.96 -1.81 -8.65
C GLU A 46 21.50 -0.41 -8.98
N ILE A 47 22.57 -0.02 -8.29
CA ILE A 47 23.31 1.20 -8.53
C ILE A 47 24.78 0.82 -8.58
N GLU A 48 25.45 1.17 -9.68
CA GLU A 48 26.87 0.88 -9.88
C GLU A 48 27.74 1.55 -8.81
N SER A 49 27.52 2.83 -8.53
CA SER A 49 28.23 3.58 -7.49
C SER A 49 27.32 4.62 -6.84
N LEU A 50 27.41 4.72 -5.51
CA LEU A 50 26.77 5.76 -4.72
C LEU A 50 27.85 6.63 -4.04
N PRO A 51 28.16 7.83 -4.58
CA PRO A 51 29.23 8.68 -4.07
C PRO A 51 29.05 9.10 -2.59
N ALA A 52 30.14 9.51 -1.95
CA ALA A 52 30.13 9.98 -0.56
C ALA A 52 29.17 11.17 -0.39
N GLY A 53 28.36 11.15 0.67
CA GLY A 53 27.38 12.20 0.98
C GLY A 53 26.13 12.24 0.08
N GLU A 54 26.11 11.50 -1.03
CA GLU A 54 25.05 11.59 -2.03
C GLU A 54 23.78 10.82 -1.68
N THR A 55 22.68 11.23 -2.33
CA THR A 55 21.38 10.58 -2.23
C THR A 55 20.94 10.06 -3.59
N HIS A 56 20.46 8.82 -3.63
CA HIS A 56 19.91 8.19 -4.82
C HIS A 56 18.49 7.67 -4.58
N ILE A 57 17.64 7.82 -5.58
CA ILE A 57 16.23 7.41 -5.55
C ILE A 57 16.07 6.18 -6.43
N MET A 58 15.48 5.12 -5.89
CA MET A 58 15.11 3.93 -6.64
C MET A 58 13.59 3.73 -6.56
N ASP A 59 12.91 3.92 -7.69
CA ASP A 59 11.48 3.65 -7.81
C ASP A 59 11.30 2.20 -8.27
N VAL A 60 10.58 1.41 -7.48
CA VAL A 60 10.19 0.03 -7.79
C VAL A 60 8.68 -0.14 -7.75
N SER A 61 8.18 -1.20 -8.34
CA SER A 61 6.76 -1.58 -8.31
C SER A 61 6.67 -3.07 -7.98
N VAL A 62 5.88 -3.43 -6.96
CA VAL A 62 5.90 -4.76 -6.34
C VAL A 62 4.49 -5.36 -6.31
N ASP A 63 4.34 -6.61 -6.73
CA ASP A 63 3.11 -7.37 -6.52
C ASP A 63 3.16 -8.03 -5.13
N LEU A 64 2.18 -7.69 -4.28
CA LEU A 64 2.11 -8.13 -2.87
C LEU A 64 1.03 -9.20 -2.64
N GLY A 65 0.35 -9.63 -3.71
CA GLY A 65 -0.68 -10.68 -3.66
C GLY A 65 -1.82 -10.42 -2.67
N ASP A 66 -2.15 -9.15 -2.41
CA ASP A 66 -3.24 -8.69 -1.53
C ASP A 66 -3.22 -9.27 -0.10
N SER A 67 -2.05 -9.68 0.42
CA SER A 67 -1.97 -10.44 1.69
C SER A 67 -0.82 -10.05 2.60
N LEU A 68 0.27 -9.48 2.07
CA LEU A 68 1.48 -9.25 2.84
C LEU A 68 1.60 -7.80 3.29
N ARG A 69 1.69 -7.58 4.60
CA ARG A 69 1.97 -6.27 5.20
C ARG A 69 3.45 -6.00 5.34
N GLN A 70 4.26 -7.04 5.53
CA GLN A 70 5.70 -6.91 5.74
C GLN A 70 6.44 -7.86 4.81
N VAL A 71 7.48 -7.35 4.16
CA VAL A 71 8.29 -8.07 3.18
C VAL A 71 9.76 -7.85 3.52
N GLU A 72 10.55 -8.91 3.57
CA GLU A 72 11.98 -8.85 3.91
C GLU A 72 12.84 -8.73 2.65
N TRP A 73 13.55 -7.60 2.53
CA TRP A 73 14.41 -7.27 1.39
C TRP A 73 15.88 -7.39 1.79
N LYS A 74 16.75 -7.60 0.80
CA LYS A 74 18.20 -7.69 1.03
C LYS A 74 18.92 -6.43 0.51
N LEU A 75 19.50 -5.71 1.46
CA LEU A 75 20.51 -4.65 1.40
C LEU A 75 21.95 -5.09 1.09
N SER A 76 22.44 -5.20 -0.15
CA SER A 76 23.85 -5.57 -0.41
C SER A 76 24.68 -4.50 -1.14
N ARG A 77 26.01 -4.66 -1.08
CA ARG A 77 27.03 -3.87 -1.81
C ARG A 77 28.13 -4.79 -2.32
N SER A 78 28.97 -4.37 -3.27
CA SER A 78 30.06 -5.23 -3.80
C SER A 78 30.99 -5.76 -2.70
N ALA A 79 31.33 -4.94 -1.71
CA ALA A 79 32.19 -5.36 -0.59
C ALA A 79 31.52 -6.33 0.40
N ASN A 80 30.20 -6.53 0.32
CA ASN A 80 29.44 -7.47 1.15
C ASN A 80 28.20 -7.97 0.41
N GLU A 81 28.36 -9.02 -0.39
CA GLU A 81 27.29 -9.64 -1.17
C GLU A 81 26.25 -10.36 -0.29
N VAL A 82 26.63 -10.76 0.93
CA VAL A 82 25.69 -11.31 1.92
C VAL A 82 24.70 -10.23 2.39
N GLY A 83 25.06 -8.96 2.30
CA GLY A 83 24.18 -7.84 2.61
C GLY A 83 23.58 -7.87 4.02
N ARG A 84 22.49 -7.14 4.21
CA ARG A 84 21.66 -7.13 5.43
C ARG A 84 20.19 -7.23 5.07
N SER A 85 19.40 -7.87 5.94
CA SER A 85 17.95 -7.86 5.82
C SER A 85 17.37 -6.50 6.21
N VAL A 86 16.35 -6.07 5.45
CA VAL A 86 15.55 -4.87 5.69
C VAL A 86 14.09 -5.27 5.60
N ALA A 87 13.38 -5.23 6.71
CA ALA A 87 11.94 -5.45 6.72
C ALA A 87 11.22 -4.17 6.25
N ILE A 88 10.37 -4.32 5.24
CA ILE A 88 9.57 -3.23 4.68
C ILE A 88 8.12 -3.50 5.00
N GLU A 89 7.49 -2.60 5.74
CA GLU A 89 6.05 -2.63 5.95
C GLU A 89 5.36 -1.82 4.86
N VAL A 90 4.50 -2.46 4.08
CA VAL A 90 3.66 -1.82 3.07
C VAL A 90 2.26 -1.60 3.65
N PRO A 91 1.83 -0.35 3.86
CA PRO A 91 0.50 -0.05 4.34
C PRO A 91 -0.57 -0.66 3.43
N ILE A 92 -1.57 -1.28 4.02
CA ILE A 92 -2.62 -1.97 3.25
C ILE A 92 -3.39 -1.01 2.32
N GLY A 93 -3.52 0.26 2.71
CA GLY A 93 -4.15 1.30 1.91
C GLY A 93 -3.34 1.70 0.66
N GLU A 94 -2.07 1.34 0.56
CA GLU A 94 -1.24 1.55 -0.64
C GLU A 94 -1.35 0.37 -1.63
N GLN A 95 -1.86 -0.79 -1.18
CA GLN A 95 -2.10 -1.99 -2.00
C GLN A 95 -3.42 -1.93 -2.78
N VAL A 96 -4.11 -0.78 -2.74
CA VAL A 96 -5.28 -0.49 -3.55
C VAL A 96 -5.01 0.66 -4.51
N GLN A 97 -5.87 0.78 -5.51
CA GLN A 97 -5.91 1.96 -6.36
C GLN A 97 -7.36 2.43 -6.56
N PRO A 98 -7.56 3.75 -6.74
CA PRO A 98 -8.89 4.32 -6.86
C PRO A 98 -9.57 3.84 -8.14
N ILE A 99 -10.86 3.55 -8.04
CA ILE A 99 -11.70 3.29 -9.20
C ILE A 99 -12.92 4.19 -9.15
N ARG A 100 -13.44 4.53 -10.33
CA ARG A 100 -14.70 5.25 -10.46
C ARG A 100 -15.74 4.27 -10.95
N ILE A 101 -16.79 4.07 -10.17
CA ILE A 101 -17.96 3.30 -10.55
C ILE A 101 -19.21 4.18 -10.36
N PRO A 102 -20.26 4.03 -11.20
CA PRO A 102 -21.51 4.77 -11.06
C PRO A 102 -22.23 4.46 -9.74
N ASP A 103 -22.92 5.46 -9.17
CA ASP A 103 -23.68 5.35 -7.91
C ASP A 103 -24.66 4.16 -7.90
N GLU A 104 -25.32 3.88 -9.02
CA GLU A 104 -26.23 2.75 -9.17
C GLU A 104 -25.54 1.38 -9.10
N GLU A 105 -24.30 1.29 -9.60
CA GLU A 105 -23.49 0.07 -9.54
C GLU A 105 -22.94 -0.16 -8.14
N VAL A 106 -22.56 0.90 -7.42
CA VAL A 106 -22.03 0.81 -6.05
C VAL A 106 -22.96 0.03 -5.13
N GLU A 107 -24.24 0.40 -5.09
CA GLU A 107 -25.18 -0.25 -4.18
C GLU A 107 -25.52 -1.67 -4.63
N LYS A 108 -25.52 -1.94 -5.95
CA LYS A 108 -25.67 -3.30 -6.49
C LYS A 108 -24.50 -4.19 -6.06
N GLU A 109 -23.27 -3.73 -6.24
CA GLU A 109 -22.06 -4.46 -5.87
C GLU A 109 -21.96 -4.66 -4.36
N ARG A 110 -22.31 -3.64 -3.55
CA ARG A 110 -22.35 -3.74 -2.09
C ARG A 110 -23.36 -4.79 -1.60
N ARG A 111 -24.50 -4.92 -2.28
CA ARG A 111 -25.50 -5.97 -1.97
C ARG A 111 -25.00 -7.35 -2.37
N ARG A 112 -24.31 -7.47 -3.51
CA ARG A 112 -23.66 -8.71 -3.96
C ARG A 112 -22.62 -9.18 -2.94
N MET A 113 -21.81 -8.26 -2.42
CA MET A 113 -20.77 -8.52 -1.40
C MET A 113 -21.34 -8.61 0.02
N GLY A 114 -22.46 -9.30 0.21
CA GLY A 114 -23.03 -9.55 1.55
C GLY A 114 -22.30 -10.65 2.33
N GLY A 115 -22.79 -10.94 3.54
CA GLY A 115 -22.28 -12.04 4.37
C GLY A 115 -20.82 -11.85 4.76
N LEU A 116 -19.97 -12.82 4.43
CA LEU A 116 -18.55 -12.84 4.80
C LEU A 116 -17.73 -11.73 4.14
N ASN A 117 -18.21 -11.18 3.03
CA ASN A 117 -17.52 -10.14 2.26
C ASN A 117 -17.82 -8.71 2.77
N ARG A 118 -18.71 -8.58 3.76
CA ARG A 118 -19.05 -7.29 4.37
C ARG A 118 -18.62 -7.27 5.82
N HIS A 119 -17.68 -6.38 6.12
CA HIS A 119 -17.19 -6.15 7.46
C HIS A 119 -17.61 -4.78 7.93
N SER A 120 -18.06 -4.68 9.18
CA SER A 120 -18.42 -3.42 9.80
C SER A 120 -17.85 -3.35 11.19
N ALA A 121 -17.48 -2.16 11.63
CA ALA A 121 -17.08 -1.95 13.01
C ALA A 121 -17.43 -0.54 13.48
N THR A 122 -17.69 -0.42 14.78
CA THR A 122 -17.89 0.88 15.40
C THR A 122 -16.57 1.63 15.50
N ILE A 123 -16.64 2.94 15.36
CA ILE A 123 -15.50 3.86 15.54
C ILE A 123 -15.81 4.79 16.72
N PRO A 124 -14.85 5.03 17.63
CA PRO A 124 -15.07 5.83 18.84
C PRO A 124 -15.17 7.34 18.58
N SER A 125 -14.74 7.79 17.41
CA SER A 125 -14.73 9.19 16.98
C SER A 125 -14.87 9.25 15.47
N GLN A 126 -15.34 10.41 14.98
CA GLN A 126 -15.54 10.65 13.56
C GLN A 126 -14.18 10.67 12.84
N VAL A 127 -14.07 9.89 11.75
CA VAL A 127 -12.90 9.92 10.86
C VAL A 127 -13.21 10.86 9.70
N SER A 128 -12.29 11.77 9.36
CA SER A 128 -12.46 12.63 8.20
C SER A 128 -12.35 11.82 6.92
N GLY A 129 -13.18 12.13 5.92
CA GLY A 129 -13.00 11.56 4.58
C GLY A 129 -11.64 11.88 3.95
N ASP A 130 -11.00 12.98 4.38
CA ASP A 130 -9.65 13.35 3.94
C ASP A 130 -8.57 12.44 4.57
N ASP A 131 -8.76 11.99 5.81
CA ASP A 131 -7.89 11.01 6.46
C ASP A 131 -7.99 9.65 5.79
N VAL A 132 -9.21 9.26 5.37
CA VAL A 132 -9.45 8.04 4.60
C VAL A 132 -8.67 8.08 3.29
N VAL A 133 -8.83 9.12 2.47
CA VAL A 133 -8.09 9.20 1.19
C VAL A 133 -6.58 9.40 1.42
N THR A 134 -6.16 9.96 2.55
CA THR A 134 -4.73 10.08 2.90
C THR A 134 -4.13 8.74 3.31
N SER A 135 -4.90 7.84 3.90
CA SER A 135 -4.41 6.54 4.39
C SER A 135 -4.72 5.37 3.46
N ILE A 136 -5.72 5.52 2.59
CA ILE A 136 -6.21 4.50 1.67
C ILE A 136 -6.31 5.16 0.28
N ASN A 137 -5.60 4.60 -0.70
CA ASN A 137 -5.60 5.09 -2.08
C ASN A 137 -6.93 4.76 -2.79
N ALA A 138 -8.00 5.43 -2.36
CA ALA A 138 -9.36 5.24 -2.83
C ALA A 138 -9.94 6.51 -3.44
N TYR A 139 -10.92 6.33 -4.33
CA TYR A 139 -11.70 7.44 -4.87
C TYR A 139 -12.83 7.78 -3.92
N ARG A 140 -12.92 9.04 -3.48
CA ARG A 140 -14.08 9.55 -2.74
C ARG A 140 -15.16 9.99 -3.73
N MET A 141 -16.31 9.33 -3.69
CA MET A 141 -17.48 9.67 -4.48
C MET A 141 -18.20 10.92 -3.92
N PRO A 142 -19.01 11.63 -4.74
CA PRO A 142 -19.77 12.79 -4.27
C PRO A 142 -20.72 12.49 -3.11
N ASN A 143 -21.24 11.27 -3.05
CA ASN A 143 -22.12 10.79 -1.99
C ASN A 143 -21.38 10.36 -0.70
N GLY A 144 -20.05 10.52 -0.65
CA GLY A 144 -19.22 10.20 0.51
C GLY A 144 -18.74 8.75 0.61
N ILE A 145 -19.13 7.87 -0.33
CA ILE A 145 -18.63 6.50 -0.41
C ILE A 145 -17.21 6.50 -1.00
N PHE A 146 -16.36 5.58 -0.57
CA PHE A 146 -15.03 5.40 -1.16
C PHE A 146 -14.95 4.10 -1.95
N THR A 147 -14.36 4.17 -3.13
CA THR A 147 -14.23 3.03 -4.04
C THR A 147 -12.80 2.84 -4.49
N CYS A 148 -12.34 1.59 -4.40
CA CYS A 148 -11.05 1.17 -4.89
C CYS A 148 -11.12 -0.30 -5.29
N HIS A 149 -10.01 -0.81 -5.81
CA HIS A 149 -9.81 -2.24 -5.92
C HIS A 149 -8.38 -2.59 -5.53
N THR A 150 -8.18 -3.84 -5.13
CA THR A 150 -6.84 -4.34 -4.86
C THR A 150 -5.98 -4.28 -6.12
N ARG A 151 -4.69 -4.02 -5.97
CA ARG A 151 -3.78 -3.91 -7.11
C ARG A 151 -3.57 -5.28 -7.75
N SER A 152 -3.30 -6.32 -6.96
CA SER A 152 -2.91 -7.63 -7.50
C SER A 152 -4.04 -8.34 -8.22
N ARG A 153 -5.22 -8.45 -7.59
CA ARG A 153 -6.35 -9.24 -8.13
C ARG A 153 -7.49 -8.40 -8.68
N LYS A 154 -7.46 -7.09 -8.48
CA LYS A 154 -8.56 -6.17 -8.85
C LYS A 154 -9.86 -6.49 -8.15
N ASP A 155 -9.77 -7.03 -6.94
CA ASP A 155 -10.91 -7.30 -6.06
C ASP A 155 -11.55 -5.96 -5.69
N LEU A 156 -12.85 -5.79 -5.97
CA LEU A 156 -13.58 -4.56 -5.70
C LEU A 156 -13.67 -4.31 -4.20
N VAL A 157 -13.49 -3.05 -3.79
CA VAL A 157 -13.64 -2.59 -2.41
C VAL A 157 -14.50 -1.33 -2.38
N ILE A 158 -15.53 -1.36 -1.53
CA ILE A 158 -16.44 -0.24 -1.26
C ILE A 158 -16.42 0.04 0.24
N ILE A 159 -16.07 1.28 0.61
CA ILE A 159 -15.98 1.74 1.99
C ILE A 159 -17.08 2.77 2.24
N ARG A 160 -17.90 2.54 3.25
CA ARG A 160 -18.88 3.49 3.76
C ARG A 160 -18.47 3.93 5.15
N LEU A 161 -18.51 5.23 5.36
CA LEU A 161 -18.23 5.84 6.64
C LEU A 161 -19.47 6.60 7.13
N THR A 162 -19.75 6.45 8.41
CA THR A 162 -20.71 7.23 9.17
C THR A 162 -19.99 7.76 10.42
N ASP A 163 -20.65 8.59 11.22
CA ASP A 163 -20.02 9.20 12.39
C ASP A 163 -19.61 8.17 13.46
N GLU A 164 -20.26 7.00 13.49
CA GLU A 164 -20.07 5.98 14.52
C GLU A 164 -19.63 4.62 13.97
N ASN A 165 -19.57 4.46 12.64
CA ASN A 165 -19.33 3.17 12.01
C ASN A 165 -18.58 3.28 10.68
N VAL A 166 -17.69 2.31 10.44
CA VAL A 166 -17.12 2.01 9.13
C VAL A 166 -17.62 0.64 8.64
N GLU A 167 -18.09 0.60 7.40
CA GLU A 167 -18.44 -0.63 6.69
C GLU A 167 -17.56 -0.76 5.44
N VAL A 168 -16.94 -1.92 5.25
CA VAL A 168 -16.18 -2.27 4.04
C VAL A 168 -16.79 -3.51 3.41
N SER A 169 -17.21 -3.38 2.16
CA SER A 169 -17.63 -4.51 1.31
C SER A 169 -16.51 -4.80 0.31
N SER A 170 -16.02 -6.03 0.25
CA SER A 170 -14.85 -6.40 -0.55
C SER A 170 -15.01 -7.79 -1.17
N ASP A 171 -14.63 -7.96 -2.43
CA ASP A 171 -14.54 -9.29 -3.06
C ASP A 171 -13.53 -10.19 -2.33
N ASN A 172 -12.51 -9.57 -1.72
CA ASN A 172 -11.57 -10.20 -0.81
C ASN A 172 -11.93 -9.86 0.64
N ALA A 173 -12.64 -10.76 1.33
CA ALA A 173 -13.07 -10.58 2.71
C ALA A 173 -11.91 -10.25 3.67
N VAL A 174 -10.79 -10.96 3.55
CA VAL A 174 -9.63 -10.74 4.43
C VAL A 174 -9.10 -9.32 4.24
N PHE A 175 -8.98 -8.86 3.00
CA PHE A 175 -8.57 -7.49 2.68
C PHE A 175 -9.56 -6.46 3.23
N GLY A 176 -10.86 -6.70 3.05
CA GLY A 176 -11.93 -5.85 3.59
C GLY A 176 -11.84 -5.70 5.11
N LYS A 177 -11.62 -6.81 5.82
CA LYS A 177 -11.43 -6.80 7.28
C LYS A 177 -10.19 -6.00 7.69
N MET A 178 -9.09 -6.11 6.94
CA MET A 178 -7.88 -5.32 7.21
C MET A 178 -8.11 -3.82 7.04
N LEU A 179 -8.89 -3.39 6.05
CA LEU A 179 -9.24 -1.99 5.86
C LEU A 179 -10.18 -1.46 6.95
N VAL A 180 -11.14 -2.26 7.42
CA VAL A 180 -11.95 -1.91 8.61
C VAL A 180 -11.04 -1.61 9.80
N SER A 181 -10.10 -2.50 10.12
CA SER A 181 -9.16 -2.29 11.22
C SER A 181 -8.28 -1.06 11.03
N LEU A 182 -7.88 -0.76 9.78
CA LEU A 182 -7.13 0.45 9.47
C LEU A 182 -7.96 1.71 9.79
N VAL A 183 -9.20 1.80 9.32
CA VAL A 183 -10.09 2.95 9.61
C VAL A 183 -10.38 3.09 11.10
N GLN A 184 -10.63 1.98 11.81
CA GLN A 184 -10.78 2.01 13.27
C GLN A 184 -9.55 2.58 13.99
N SER A 185 -8.35 2.27 13.50
CA SER A 185 -7.11 2.80 14.08
C SER A 185 -6.92 4.30 13.83
N MET A 186 -7.54 4.86 12.78
CA MET A 186 -7.54 6.31 12.52
C MET A 186 -8.40 7.03 13.55
N ALA A 187 -9.58 6.49 13.84
CA ALA A 187 -10.50 7.04 14.84
C ALA A 187 -9.84 7.09 16.24
N GLN A 188 -9.09 6.07 16.62
CA GLN A 188 -8.42 6.05 17.93
C GLN A 188 -7.30 7.10 18.09
N LYS A 189 -6.84 7.70 16.99
CA LYS A 189 -5.78 8.72 16.98
C LYS A 189 -6.32 10.15 16.83
N SER A 190 -7.61 10.29 16.54
CA SER A 190 -8.31 11.57 16.37
C SER A 190 -8.80 12.09 17.72
#